data_AF-K7F5Y6-F1
#
_entry.id   AF-K7F5Y6-F1
#
_cell.length_a   1.000
_cell.length_b   1.000
_cell.length_c   1.000
_cell.angle_alpha   90.00
_cell.angle_beta   90.00
_cell.angle_gamma   90.00
#
_symmetry.space_group_name_H-M   'P 1'
#
loop_
_entity.id
_entity.type
_entity.pdbx_description
1 polymer ?
#
loop_
_entity_poly.entity_id
_entity_poly.type
_entity_poly.pdbx_seq_one_letter_code
_entity_poly.pdbx_strand_id
1 'polypeptide(L)'
;MAHPGRRGYDNREIVLKYIHYKLSQRGYDWAANENRGPVSSSLSPPAAGSAAASNVPLGDGLRSAPQAVHLTLCQAGDEFSRRYHRDFAQMSGQLHLTPFTARGRFVAVVEELFRDGINWGRIVAFFEFGGVMCVESVNREMSPLVDSIAVWMTEYLNRHLHNWIQDNGGW
;
A
#
# COMPACT_ATOMS: atom_id res chain seq x y z
N MET A 1 4.93 -27.63 -24.31
CA MET A 1 5.59 -27.06 -23.13
C MET A 1 4.76 -25.88 -22.66
N ALA A 2 4.07 -26.00 -21.53
CA ALA A 2 3.19 -24.95 -21.02
C ALA A 2 4.04 -23.89 -20.32
N HIS A 3 4.02 -22.66 -20.80
CA HIS A 3 4.53 -21.51 -20.04
C HIS A 3 3.59 -21.30 -18.84
N PRO A 4 4.07 -21.39 -17.59
CA PRO A 4 3.24 -21.03 -16.45
C PRO A 4 2.94 -19.54 -16.60
N GLY A 5 1.66 -19.20 -16.80
CA GLY A 5 1.23 -17.82 -17.01
C GLY A 5 1.83 -16.92 -15.94
N ARG A 6 2.52 -15.85 -16.37
CA ARG A 6 3.02 -14.77 -15.51
C ARG A 6 1.85 -14.29 -14.68
N ARG A 7 1.91 -14.66 -13.43
CA ARG A 7 0.79 -14.64 -12.53
C ARG A 7 0.94 -13.29 -11.81
N GLY A 8 0.31 -12.23 -12.30
CA GLY A 8 0.32 -10.90 -11.67
C GLY A 8 -0.63 -10.82 -10.47
N TYR A 9 -0.23 -10.12 -9.41
CA TYR A 9 -1.10 -9.73 -8.30
C TYR A 9 -1.43 -8.25 -8.40
N ASP A 10 -2.58 -7.85 -7.86
CA ASP A 10 -2.92 -6.43 -7.80
C ASP A 10 -2.02 -5.70 -6.79
N ASN A 11 -1.06 -4.93 -7.31
CA ASN A 11 -0.16 -4.11 -6.50
C ASN A 11 -0.94 -3.11 -5.63
N ARG A 12 -2.12 -2.67 -6.08
CA ARG A 12 -2.97 -1.76 -5.32
C ARG A 12 -3.43 -2.42 -4.02
N GLU A 13 -3.92 -3.65 -4.10
CA GLU A 13 -4.36 -4.40 -2.93
C GLU A 13 -3.22 -4.62 -1.92
N ILE A 14 -2.00 -4.93 -2.40
CA ILE A 14 -0.82 -5.09 -1.55
C ILE A 14 -0.53 -3.79 -0.78
N VAL A 15 -0.54 -2.65 -1.48
CA VAL A 15 -0.35 -1.33 -0.88
C VAL A 15 -1.42 -1.02 0.15
N LEU A 16 -2.70 -1.22 -0.18
CA LEU A 16 -3.81 -0.92 0.73
C LEU A 16 -3.74 -1.76 2.01
N LYS A 17 -3.54 -3.08 1.89
CA LYS A 17 -3.42 -3.96 3.05
C LYS A 17 -2.25 -3.56 3.94
N TYR A 18 -1.13 -3.20 3.34
CA TYR A 18 0.05 -2.79 4.08
C TYR A 18 -0.15 -1.44 4.79
N ILE A 19 -0.73 -0.43 4.13
CA ILE A 19 -1.03 0.87 4.76
C ILE A 19 -2.02 0.69 5.92
N HIS A 20 -3.09 -0.08 5.71
CA HIS A 20 -4.05 -0.41 6.75
C HIS A 20 -3.36 -1.04 7.96
N TYR A 21 -2.48 -2.03 7.71
CA TYR A 21 -1.67 -2.64 8.75
C TYR A 21 -0.84 -1.62 9.53
N LYS A 22 -0.06 -0.77 8.86
CA LYS A 22 0.80 0.24 9.53
C LYS A 22 0.01 1.26 10.34
N LEU A 23 -1.18 1.67 9.86
CA LEU A 23 -2.05 2.60 10.58
C LEU A 23 -2.72 1.92 11.79
N SER A 24 -3.14 0.66 11.65
CA SER A 24 -3.72 -0.12 12.76
C SER A 24 -2.74 -0.35 13.91
N GLN A 25 -1.44 -0.51 13.61
CA GLN A 25 -0.38 -0.57 14.63
C GLN A 25 -0.30 0.70 15.50
N ARG A 26 -0.78 1.83 14.99
CA ARG A 26 -0.84 3.12 15.71
C ARG A 26 -2.22 3.41 16.30
N GLY A 27 -3.16 2.47 16.20
CA GLY A 27 -4.53 2.61 16.70
C GLY A 27 -5.47 3.38 15.76
N TYR A 28 -5.09 3.58 14.50
CA TYR A 28 -5.93 4.22 13.49
C TYR A 28 -6.63 3.17 12.62
N ASP A 29 -7.96 3.25 12.57
CA ASP A 29 -8.78 2.44 11.66
C ASP A 29 -9.00 3.21 10.35
N TRP A 30 -8.15 2.94 9.35
CA TRP A 30 -8.24 3.58 8.04
C TRP A 30 -8.99 2.68 7.06
N ALA A 31 -10.18 3.10 6.68
CA ALA A 31 -10.88 2.53 5.54
C ALA A 31 -10.47 3.27 4.26
N ALA A 32 -9.71 2.60 3.39
CA ALA A 32 -9.40 3.11 2.06
C ALA A 32 -10.68 3.57 1.36
N ASN A 33 -10.66 4.74 0.73
CA ASN A 33 -11.86 5.46 0.30
C ASN A 33 -12.67 4.82 -0.87
N GLU A 34 -12.59 3.50 -1.08
CA GLU A 34 -13.43 2.79 -2.04
C GLU A 34 -14.87 2.58 -1.56
N ASN A 35 -15.13 2.76 -0.26
CA ASN A 35 -16.44 2.48 0.34
C ASN A 35 -17.16 3.70 0.94
N ARG A 36 -16.62 4.92 0.79
CA ARG A 36 -17.31 6.15 1.20
C ARG A 36 -18.07 6.72 0.01
N GLY A 37 -19.13 6.02 -0.39
CA GLY A 37 -20.20 6.64 -1.17
C GLY A 37 -20.75 7.87 -0.44
N PRO A 38 -21.38 8.84 -1.13
CA PRO A 38 -22.01 9.98 -0.46
C PRO A 38 -22.97 9.43 0.59
N VAL A 39 -22.72 9.76 1.85
CA VAL A 39 -23.54 9.37 3.00
C VAL A 39 -24.98 9.84 2.79
N SER A 40 -25.78 8.98 2.17
CA SER A 40 -27.24 9.06 2.23
C SER A 40 -27.66 8.36 3.51
N SER A 41 -28.09 9.17 4.46
CA SER A 41 -28.78 8.76 5.66
C SER A 41 -30.03 7.97 5.27
N SER A 42 -30.11 6.68 5.61
CA SER A 42 -31.40 5.98 5.65
C SER A 42 -31.35 4.81 6.61
N LEU A 43 -32.23 4.88 7.61
CA LEU A 43 -32.52 3.89 8.64
C LEU A 43 -33.18 2.61 8.07
N SER A 44 -32.99 1.50 8.81
CA SER A 44 -33.85 0.28 8.95
C SER A 44 -33.43 -1.00 8.17
N PRO A 45 -33.97 -2.20 8.52
CA PRO A 45 -33.67 -3.10 9.66
C PRO A 45 -33.23 -4.53 9.18
N PRO A 46 -32.97 -5.55 10.05
CA PRO A 46 -32.46 -6.85 9.58
C PRO A 46 -33.60 -7.83 9.24
N ALA A 47 -33.56 -8.43 8.05
CA ALA A 47 -34.37 -9.61 7.73
C ALA A 47 -33.60 -10.59 6.84
N ALA A 48 -33.66 -11.86 7.23
CA ALA A 48 -32.97 -13.01 6.65
C ALA A 48 -33.47 -13.40 5.26
N GLY A 49 -32.61 -14.04 4.45
CA GLY A 49 -33.04 -14.73 3.23
C GLY A 49 -31.90 -15.23 2.33
N SER A 50 -31.85 -16.54 2.17
CA SER A 50 -30.93 -17.38 1.38
C SER A 50 -30.46 -16.91 -0.01
N ALA A 51 -29.17 -17.18 -0.24
CA ALA A 51 -28.55 -17.85 -1.41
C ALA A 51 -29.15 -17.64 -2.82
N ALA A 52 -28.34 -17.05 -3.71
CA ALA A 52 -28.22 -17.51 -5.09
C ALA A 52 -26.88 -17.04 -5.68
N ALA A 53 -26.08 -18.01 -6.13
CA ALA A 53 -24.86 -17.77 -6.87
C ALA A 53 -25.15 -16.97 -8.15
N SER A 54 -24.30 -15.99 -8.44
CA SER A 54 -24.20 -15.39 -9.76
C SER A 54 -22.72 -15.28 -10.11
N ASN A 55 -22.24 -16.35 -10.75
CA ASN A 55 -20.98 -16.35 -11.49
C ASN A 55 -21.10 -15.32 -12.61
N VAL A 56 -20.45 -14.18 -12.45
CA VAL A 56 -20.15 -13.25 -13.55
C VAL A 56 -18.69 -13.45 -13.91
N PRO A 57 -18.36 -14.13 -15.02
CA PRO A 57 -17.00 -14.14 -15.54
C PRO A 57 -16.89 -12.99 -16.54
N LEU A 58 -16.30 -11.86 -16.16
CA LEU A 58 -15.62 -10.95 -17.10
C LEU A 58 -14.88 -9.86 -16.33
N GLY A 59 -13.55 -9.85 -16.45
CA GLY A 59 -12.67 -8.84 -15.87
C GLY A 59 -11.23 -9.34 -15.76
N ASP A 60 -10.44 -8.98 -16.76
CA ASP A 60 -9.01 -9.22 -16.96
C ASP A 60 -8.13 -9.26 -15.68
N GLY A 61 -7.47 -10.41 -15.44
CA GLY A 61 -6.00 -10.44 -15.30
C GLY A 61 -5.31 -10.39 -13.94
N LEU A 62 -5.89 -9.87 -12.86
CA LEU A 62 -5.19 -9.71 -11.56
C LEU A 62 -5.90 -10.46 -10.43
N ARG A 63 -5.17 -11.38 -9.77
CA ARG A 63 -5.70 -12.11 -8.60
C ARG A 63 -5.36 -11.37 -7.31
N SER A 64 -6.21 -11.57 -6.30
CA SER A 64 -5.96 -11.04 -4.97
C SER A 64 -4.60 -11.50 -4.44
N ALA A 65 -3.86 -10.58 -3.83
CA ALA A 65 -2.55 -10.86 -3.26
C ALA A 65 -2.66 -11.91 -2.14
N PRO A 66 -1.85 -12.99 -2.17
CA PRO A 66 -1.87 -14.04 -1.18
C PRO A 66 -1.60 -13.46 0.20
N GLN A 67 -2.27 -14.01 1.21
CA GLN A 67 -2.05 -13.62 2.60
C GLN A 67 -0.57 -13.76 3.00
N ALA A 68 0.15 -14.72 2.42
CA ALA A 68 1.59 -14.89 2.61
C ALA A 68 2.40 -13.65 2.20
N VAL A 69 2.12 -13.04 1.03
CA VAL A 69 2.82 -11.83 0.56
C VAL A 69 2.63 -10.69 1.55
N HIS A 70 1.39 -10.48 2.01
CA HIS A 70 1.09 -9.47 3.01
C HIS A 70 1.84 -9.73 4.32
N LEU A 71 1.75 -10.95 4.87
CA LEU A 71 2.41 -11.30 6.13
C LEU A 71 3.93 -11.15 6.06
N THR A 72 4.56 -11.64 5.00
CA THR A 72 6.01 -11.55 4.81
C THR A 72 6.45 -10.09 4.64
N LEU A 73 5.70 -9.28 3.88
CA LEU A 73 6.00 -7.86 3.72
C LEU A 73 5.88 -7.11 5.04
N CYS A 74 4.85 -7.38 5.84
CA CYS A 74 4.68 -6.80 7.17
C CYS A 74 5.83 -7.21 8.11
N GLN A 75 6.20 -8.49 8.16
CA GLN A 75 7.32 -8.96 8.98
C GLN A 75 8.66 -8.34 8.56
N ALA A 76 8.93 -8.29 7.25
CA ALA A 76 10.14 -7.67 6.73
C ALA A 76 10.16 -6.15 7.02
N GLY A 77 9.01 -5.50 6.89
CA GLY A 77 8.82 -4.10 7.22
C GLY A 77 9.06 -3.79 8.70
N ASP A 78 8.47 -4.56 9.60
CA ASP A 78 8.67 -4.42 11.05
C ASP A 78 10.15 -4.58 11.43
N GLU A 79 10.83 -5.57 10.85
CA GLU A 79 12.25 -5.79 11.06
C GLU A 79 13.09 -4.63 10.52
N PHE A 80 12.73 -4.09 9.35
CA PHE A 80 13.36 -2.91 8.77
C PHE A 80 13.17 -1.68 9.67
N SER A 81 11.93 -1.40 10.09
CA SER A 81 11.56 -0.35 11.03
C SER A 81 12.36 -0.44 12.33
N ARG A 82 12.50 -1.64 12.90
CA ARG A 82 13.24 -1.88 14.15
C ARG A 82 14.73 -1.59 13.99
N ARG A 83 15.33 -1.98 12.87
CA ARG A 83 16.76 -1.77 12.59
C ARG A 83 17.10 -0.31 12.32
N TYR A 84 16.23 0.40 11.59
CA TYR A 84 16.46 1.78 11.15
C TYR A 84 15.63 2.81 11.92
N HIS A 85 15.14 2.45 13.10
CA HIS A 85 14.18 3.28 13.85
C HIS A 85 14.70 4.70 14.09
N ARG A 86 15.99 4.86 14.39
CA ARG A 86 16.58 6.17 14.71
C ARG A 86 16.61 7.07 13.49
N ASP A 87 16.97 6.51 12.34
CA ASP A 87 17.04 7.21 11.07
C ASP A 87 15.64 7.62 10.61
N PHE A 88 14.65 6.73 10.76
CA PHE A 88 13.25 7.05 10.44
C PHE A 88 12.64 8.10 11.37
N ALA A 89 12.93 8.05 12.67
CA ALA A 89 12.44 9.05 13.62
C ALA A 89 13.04 10.44 13.33
N GLN A 90 14.32 10.48 12.94
CA GLN A 90 14.96 11.71 12.48
C GLN A 90 14.36 12.19 11.15
N MET A 91 14.14 11.27 10.21
CA MET A 91 13.54 11.58 8.90
C MET A 91 12.11 12.08 9.03
N SER A 92 11.28 11.49 9.90
CA SER A 92 9.91 11.93 10.16
C SER A 92 9.88 13.32 10.80
N GLY A 93 10.80 13.59 11.73
CA GLY A 93 10.95 14.92 12.35
C GLY A 93 11.36 16.03 11.37
N GLN A 94 12.11 15.68 10.32
CA GLN A 94 12.54 16.60 9.26
C GLN A 94 11.59 16.65 8.05
N LEU A 95 10.63 15.72 7.98
CA LEU A 95 9.62 15.69 6.94
C LEU A 95 8.67 16.87 7.17
N HIS A 96 8.98 18.00 6.52
CA HIS A 96 8.05 19.11 6.34
C HIS A 96 6.93 18.69 5.38
N LEU A 97 6.11 17.76 5.85
CA LEU A 97 4.99 17.21 5.14
C LEU A 97 3.86 18.24 5.19
N THR A 98 3.50 18.73 4.01
CA THR A 98 2.30 19.52 3.77
C THR A 98 1.58 18.91 2.59
N PRO A 99 0.27 19.14 2.38
CA PRO A 99 -0.44 18.60 1.24
C PRO A 99 0.19 18.99 -0.10
N PHE A 100 0.81 20.18 -0.18
CA PHE A 100 1.48 20.69 -1.37
C PHE A 100 2.85 20.04 -1.61
N THR A 101 3.63 19.80 -0.55
CA THR A 101 5.00 19.28 -0.66
C THR A 101 5.08 17.75 -0.66
N ALA A 102 4.04 17.07 -0.17
CA ALA A 102 4.05 15.62 0.06
C ALA A 102 4.39 14.80 -1.20
N ARG A 103 3.77 15.11 -2.33
CA ARG A 103 4.03 14.40 -3.59
C ARG A 103 5.48 14.56 -4.04
N GLY A 104 5.99 15.79 -4.02
CA GLY A 104 7.37 16.08 -4.42
C GLY A 104 8.38 15.36 -3.52
N ARG A 105 8.13 15.33 -2.21
CA ARG A 105 8.96 14.59 -1.25
C ARG A 105 8.92 13.09 -1.50
N PHE A 106 7.74 12.53 -1.76
CA PHE A 106 7.59 11.12 -2.09
C PHE A 106 8.45 10.76 -3.31
N VAL A 107 8.28 11.48 -4.42
CA VAL A 107 9.01 11.22 -5.66
C VAL A 107 10.53 11.33 -5.43
N ALA A 108 10.99 12.41 -4.81
CA ALA A 108 12.42 12.62 -4.59
C ALA A 108 13.09 11.50 -3.77
N VAL A 109 12.45 11.03 -2.70
CA VAL A 109 13.00 9.96 -1.87
C VAL A 109 12.98 8.62 -2.61
N VAL A 110 11.90 8.34 -3.34
CA VAL A 110 11.77 7.06 -4.05
C VAL A 110 12.74 6.98 -5.25
N GLU A 111 12.95 8.08 -5.97
CA GLU A 111 13.96 8.15 -7.04
C GLU A 111 15.37 7.93 -6.50
N GLU A 112 15.71 8.53 -5.35
CA GLU A 112 16.99 8.28 -4.68
C GLU A 112 17.12 6.82 -4.23
N LEU A 113 16.07 6.27 -3.62
CA LEU A 113 16.04 4.90 -3.10
C LEU A 113 16.37 3.86 -4.18
N PHE A 114 15.93 4.08 -5.40
CA PHE A 114 16.11 3.15 -6.52
C PHE A 114 17.18 3.59 -7.52
N ARG A 115 17.95 4.65 -7.26
CA ARG A 115 18.97 5.19 -8.17
C ARG A 115 19.96 4.12 -8.65
N ASP A 116 20.50 3.31 -7.74
CA ASP A 116 21.51 2.29 -8.09
C ASP A 116 20.89 0.92 -8.42
N GLY A 117 19.58 0.87 -8.69
CA GLY A 117 18.87 -0.36 -9.04
C GLY A 117 17.87 -0.85 -8.00
N ILE A 118 17.15 -1.91 -8.37
CA ILE A 118 16.04 -2.46 -7.60
C ILE A 118 16.50 -3.77 -6.94
N ASN A 119 16.15 -3.94 -5.66
CA ASN A 119 16.25 -5.20 -4.93
C ASN A 119 15.12 -5.29 -3.90
N TRP A 120 14.87 -6.50 -3.38
CA TRP A 120 13.79 -6.74 -2.42
C TRP A 120 13.90 -5.90 -1.14
N GLY A 121 15.12 -5.66 -0.65
CA GLY A 121 15.34 -4.79 0.51
C GLY A 121 14.90 -3.34 0.27
N ARG A 122 15.20 -2.79 -0.91
CA ARG A 122 14.74 -1.45 -1.33
C ARG A 122 13.23 -1.40 -1.56
N ILE A 123 12.62 -2.48 -2.04
CA ILE A 123 11.15 -2.59 -2.13
C ILE A 123 10.53 -2.56 -0.73
N VAL A 124 11.05 -3.31 0.25
CA VAL A 124 10.58 -3.24 1.64
C VAL A 124 10.75 -1.82 2.20
N ALA A 125 11.90 -1.17 1.96
CA ALA A 125 12.15 0.21 2.38
C ALA A 125 11.16 1.21 1.78
N PHE A 126 10.76 1.00 0.52
CA PHE A 126 9.73 1.80 -0.16
C PHE A 126 8.37 1.69 0.53
N PHE A 127 7.96 0.48 0.91
CA PHE A 127 6.73 0.26 1.67
C PHE A 127 6.80 0.93 3.05
N GLU A 128 7.91 0.76 3.77
CA GLU A 128 8.13 1.40 5.07
C GLU A 128 8.09 2.93 4.98
N PHE A 129 8.75 3.52 3.99
CA PHE A 129 8.72 4.96 3.75
C PHE A 129 7.30 5.48 3.49
N GLY A 130 6.53 4.81 2.62
CA GLY A 130 5.13 5.15 2.38
C GLY A 130 4.27 5.02 3.63
N GLY A 131 4.49 3.99 4.45
CA GLY A 131 3.84 3.80 5.74
C GLY A 131 4.15 4.93 6.73
N VAL A 132 5.41 5.37 6.81
CA VAL A 132 5.83 6.52 7.65
C VAL A 132 5.13 7.80 7.19
N MET A 133 5.05 8.06 5.89
CA MET A 133 4.30 9.22 5.37
C MET A 133 2.82 9.15 5.74
N CYS A 134 2.20 7.97 5.70
CA CYS A 134 0.79 7.80 6.10
C CYS A 134 0.58 8.09 7.58
N VAL A 135 1.41 7.50 8.46
CA VAL A 135 1.35 7.74 9.91
C VAL A 135 1.55 9.22 10.23
N GLU A 136 2.52 9.86 9.59
CA GLU A 136 2.80 11.29 9.78
C GLU A 136 1.64 12.18 9.28
N SER A 137 0.97 11.77 8.20
CA SER A 137 -0.22 12.46 7.70
C SER A 137 -1.35 12.45 8.72
N VAL A 138 -1.63 11.29 9.33
CA VAL A 138 -2.70 11.17 10.33
C VAL A 138 -2.34 11.92 11.62
N ASN A 139 -1.09 11.84 12.08
CA ASN A 139 -0.62 12.57 13.27
C ASN A 139 -0.74 14.10 13.14
N ARG A 140 -0.78 14.61 11.91
CA ARG A 140 -0.93 16.04 11.60
C ARG A 140 -2.34 16.42 11.12
N GLU A 141 -3.32 15.54 11.35
CA GLU A 141 -4.73 15.73 10.95
C GLU A 141 -4.93 15.90 9.43
N MET A 142 -3.99 15.39 8.62
CA MET A 142 -4.04 15.39 7.16
C MET A 142 -4.45 14.02 6.60
N SER A 143 -5.40 13.33 7.23
CA SER A 143 -5.83 11.98 6.84
C SER A 143 -6.19 11.78 5.36
N PRO A 144 -6.77 12.76 4.62
CA PRO A 144 -7.00 12.63 3.18
C PRO A 144 -5.72 12.40 2.34
N LEU A 145 -4.55 12.74 2.88
CA LEU A 145 -3.26 12.51 2.22
C LEU A 145 -2.91 11.03 2.15
N VAL A 146 -3.44 10.19 3.07
CA VAL A 146 -3.20 8.74 3.08
C VAL A 146 -3.68 8.08 1.77
N ASP A 147 -4.88 8.45 1.30
CA ASP A 147 -5.40 7.94 0.02
C ASP A 147 -4.51 8.36 -1.16
N SER A 148 -3.99 9.59 -1.13
CA SER A 148 -3.07 10.09 -2.16
C SER A 148 -1.74 9.33 -2.15
N ILE A 149 -1.19 9.05 -0.97
CA ILE A 149 0.04 8.26 -0.81
C ILE A 149 -0.17 6.84 -1.34
N ALA A 150 -1.29 6.19 -1.01
CA ALA A 150 -1.63 4.87 -1.52
C ALA A 150 -1.67 4.83 -3.06
N VAL A 151 -2.25 5.88 -3.69
CA VAL A 151 -2.24 6.04 -5.15
C VAL A 151 -0.82 6.15 -5.68
N TRP A 152 0.02 7.03 -5.12
CA TRP A 152 1.38 7.22 -5.61
C TRP A 152 2.24 5.96 -5.46
N MET A 153 2.09 5.22 -4.35
CA MET A 153 2.77 3.96 -4.15
C MET A 153 2.36 2.92 -5.19
N THR A 154 1.06 2.80 -5.45
CA THR A 154 0.51 1.88 -6.44
C THR A 154 0.99 2.24 -7.85
N GLU A 155 0.94 3.52 -8.22
CA GLU A 155 1.44 3.99 -9.52
C GLU A 155 2.93 3.67 -9.70
N TYR A 156 3.74 3.91 -8.66
CA TYR A 156 5.17 3.65 -8.73
C TYR A 156 5.48 2.16 -8.86
N LEU A 157 4.80 1.31 -8.08
CA LEU A 157 4.90 -0.15 -8.20
C LEU A 157 4.56 -0.62 -9.61
N ASN A 158 3.45 -0.15 -10.17
CA ASN A 158 2.99 -0.56 -11.49
C ASN A 158 3.93 -0.10 -12.61
N ARG A 159 4.45 1.13 -12.54
CA ARG A 159 5.25 1.71 -13.62
C ARG A 159 6.72 1.31 -13.56
N HIS A 160 7.30 1.21 -12.37
CA HIS A 160 8.75 1.10 -12.21
C HIS A 160 9.20 -0.25 -11.63
N LEU A 161 8.39 -0.87 -10.76
CA LEU A 161 8.81 -2.07 -10.03
C LEU A 161 8.19 -3.36 -10.56
N HIS A 162 7.05 -3.29 -11.24
CA HIS A 162 6.27 -4.45 -11.67
C HIS A 162 7.09 -5.41 -12.54
N ASN A 163 7.75 -4.89 -13.58
CA ASN A 163 8.54 -5.72 -14.48
C ASN A 163 9.69 -6.40 -13.74
N TRP A 164 10.43 -5.66 -12.91
CA TRP A 164 11.51 -6.22 -12.11
C TRP A 164 11.01 -7.31 -11.16
N ILE A 165 9.88 -7.08 -10.46
CA ILE A 165 9.26 -8.08 -9.59
C ILE A 165 8.93 -9.36 -10.38
N GLN A 166 8.30 -9.25 -11.54
CA GLN A 166 7.96 -10.40 -12.37
C GLN A 166 9.20 -11.14 -12.90
N ASP A 167 10.23 -10.40 -13.29
CA ASP A 167 11.49 -10.98 -13.79
C ASP A 167 12.32 -11.64 -12.68
N ASN A 168 12.06 -11.31 -11.41
CA ASN A 168 12.72 -11.87 -10.23
C ASN A 168 11.84 -12.86 -9.44
N GLY A 169 10.89 -13.52 -10.11
CA GLY A 169 10.09 -14.61 -9.54
C GLY A 169 8.68 -14.23 -9.08
N GLY A 170 8.30 -12.96 -9.21
CA GLY A 170 7.02 -12.44 -8.72
C GLY A 170 7.04 -12.14 -7.22
N TRP A 171 5.88 -11.71 -6.70
CA TRP A 171 5.62 -11.69 -5.26
C TRP A 171 5.39 -13.11 -4.73
#